data_AF-A0A0K9NVH9-F1
#
_entry.id   AF-A0A0K9NVH9-F1
#
_cell.length_a   1.000
_cell.length_b   1.000
_cell.length_c   1.000
_cell.angle_alpha   90.00
_cell.angle_beta   90.00
_cell.angle_gamma   90.00
#
_symmetry.space_group_name_H-M   'P 1'
#
loop_
_entity.id
_entity.type
_entity.pdbx_description
1 polymer ?
#
loop_
_entity_poly.entity_id
_entity_poly.type
_entity_poly.pdbx_seq_one_letter_code
_entity_poly.pdbx_strand_id
1 'polypeptide(L)'
;MVTEGLNKFETPVFPFTAIVGQEEMKLALQLNVIDPKIGGVMIMGDRGTGKSTTIRAIADLLPEIEVVKDDPFNSHKSNLDLMGNEVKTAIQNGEIIETEFLKLPMVDLPLGATEDRVCGTIDIEKALTEGIKAFEPG
;
A
#
# COMPACT_ATOMS: atom_id res chain seq x y z
N MET A 1 -22.34 1.94 -24.87
CA MET A 1 -22.65 1.46 -23.50
C MET A 1 -22.37 -0.03 -23.42
N VAL A 2 -21.10 -0.45 -23.43
CA VAL A 2 -20.71 -1.87 -23.25
C VAL A 2 -19.31 -1.92 -22.63
N THR A 3 -19.19 -1.51 -21.37
CA THR A 3 -18.00 -1.80 -20.54
C THR A 3 -18.43 -1.96 -19.08
N GLU A 4 -19.48 -2.75 -18.84
CA GLU A 4 -19.80 -3.26 -17.50
C GLU A 4 -19.39 -4.73 -17.49
N GLY A 5 -18.38 -5.09 -16.70
CA GLY A 5 -18.02 -6.49 -16.47
C GLY A 5 -16.61 -6.93 -16.87
N LEU A 6 -15.61 -6.04 -16.88
CA LEU A 6 -14.23 -6.50 -16.72
C LEU A 6 -14.06 -6.95 -15.26
N ASN A 7 -14.45 -8.18 -14.95
CA ASN A 7 -13.92 -8.88 -13.78
C ASN A 7 -12.40 -8.76 -13.86
N LYS A 8 -11.79 -8.04 -12.91
CA LYS A 8 -10.33 -8.00 -12.74
C LYS A 8 -9.87 -9.46 -12.70
N PHE A 9 -9.18 -9.90 -13.76
CA PHE A 9 -8.45 -11.16 -13.73
C PHE A 9 -7.28 -10.95 -12.76
N GLU A 10 -7.52 -11.15 -11.46
CA GLU A 10 -6.44 -11.22 -10.50
C GLU A 10 -5.66 -12.49 -10.81
N THR A 11 -4.39 -12.32 -11.20
CA THR A 11 -3.49 -13.46 -11.34
C THR A 11 -3.39 -14.12 -9.96
N PRO A 12 -3.72 -15.41 -9.83
CA PRO A 12 -3.75 -16.07 -8.54
C PRO A 12 -2.39 -16.00 -7.87
N VAL A 13 -2.36 -15.51 -6.64
CA VAL A 13 -1.15 -15.44 -5.82
C VAL A 13 -0.83 -16.85 -5.31
N PHE A 14 0.46 -17.21 -5.31
CA PHE A 14 0.87 -18.50 -4.79
C PHE A 14 0.69 -18.55 -3.27
N PRO A 15 0.05 -19.59 -2.70
CA PRO A 15 -0.29 -19.60 -1.28
C PRO A 15 0.95 -19.67 -0.38
N PHE A 16 1.00 -18.84 0.66
CA PHE A 16 2.14 -18.71 1.57
C PHE A 16 2.50 -20.03 2.27
N THR A 17 1.48 -20.81 2.63
CA THR A 17 1.64 -22.12 3.30
C THR A 17 2.21 -23.20 2.38
N ALA A 18 2.09 -23.05 1.05
CA ALA A 18 2.62 -24.02 0.08
C ALA A 18 4.08 -23.75 -0.31
N ILE A 19 4.69 -22.66 0.18
CA ILE A 19 6.08 -22.33 -0.09
C ILE A 19 6.96 -23.31 0.69
N VAL A 20 7.78 -24.08 -0.02
CA VAL A 20 8.63 -25.11 0.59
C VAL A 20 9.93 -24.47 1.12
N GLY A 21 10.26 -24.77 2.37
CA GLY A 21 11.45 -24.23 3.04
C GLY A 21 11.33 -22.74 3.37
N GLN A 22 12.47 -22.04 3.39
CA GLN A 22 12.57 -20.60 3.73
C GLN A 22 12.02 -20.25 5.12
N GLU A 23 12.18 -21.16 6.08
CA GLU A 23 11.58 -21.02 7.43
C GLU A 23 12.04 -19.73 8.14
N GLU A 24 13.30 -19.35 7.99
CA GLU A 24 13.83 -18.10 8.55
C GLU A 24 13.17 -16.86 7.92
N MET A 25 13.00 -16.86 6.59
CA MET A 25 12.34 -15.76 5.87
C MET A 25 10.87 -15.65 6.24
N LYS A 26 10.14 -16.78 6.30
CA LYS A 26 8.74 -16.81 6.71
C LYS A 26 8.56 -16.27 8.12
N LEU A 27 9.40 -16.72 9.05
CA LEU A 27 9.37 -16.25 10.43
C LEU A 27 9.64 -14.75 10.52
N ALA A 28 10.67 -14.25 9.83
CA ALA A 28 11.00 -12.83 9.83
C ALA A 28 9.84 -11.96 9.32
N LEU A 29 9.17 -12.38 8.23
CA LEU A 29 8.01 -11.69 7.70
C LEU A 29 6.82 -11.75 8.67
N GLN A 30 6.54 -12.90 9.28
CA GLN A 30 5.47 -13.03 10.27
C GLN A 30 5.69 -12.12 11.49
N LEU A 31 6.92 -12.07 12.01
CA LEU A 31 7.26 -11.20 13.13
C LEU A 31 7.07 -9.73 12.75
N ASN A 32 7.45 -9.33 11.54
CA ASN A 32 7.31 -7.96 11.07
C ASN A 32 5.85 -7.54 10.85
N VAL A 33 5.00 -8.48 10.41
CA VAL A 33 3.54 -8.28 10.33
C VAL A 33 2.93 -8.08 11.72
N ILE A 34 3.41 -8.81 12.73
CA ILE A 34 2.92 -8.70 14.11
C ILE A 34 3.38 -7.39 14.75
N ASP A 35 4.66 -7.05 14.62
CA ASP A 35 5.23 -5.82 15.15
C ASP A 35 6.13 -5.13 14.12
N PRO A 36 5.60 -4.12 13.39
CA PRO A 36 6.37 -3.34 12.44
C PRO A 36 7.52 -2.53 13.07
N LYS A 37 7.53 -2.33 14.40
CA LYS A 37 8.60 -1.58 15.09
C LYS A 37 9.92 -2.35 15.12
N ILE A 38 9.91 -3.63 14.79
CA ILE A 38 11.12 -4.44 14.58
C ILE A 38 11.98 -3.85 13.44
N GLY A 39 11.37 -3.11 12.50
CA GLY A 39 12.05 -2.43 11.40
C GLY A 39 11.74 -3.08 10.05
N GLY A 40 12.74 -3.21 9.19
CA GLY A 40 12.61 -3.87 7.89
C GLY A 40 13.31 -5.22 7.84
N VAL A 41 12.88 -6.10 6.93
CA VAL A 41 13.49 -7.42 6.71
C VAL A 41 14.40 -7.37 5.48
N MET A 42 15.70 -7.65 5.66
CA MET A 42 16.65 -7.77 4.55
C MET A 42 16.77 -9.23 4.13
N ILE A 43 16.31 -9.56 2.92
CA ILE A 43 16.30 -10.93 2.40
C ILE A 43 17.37 -11.09 1.33
N MET A 44 18.44 -11.83 1.65
CA MET A 44 19.54 -12.12 0.73
C MET A 44 19.33 -13.46 0.03
N GLY A 45 19.87 -13.59 -1.19
CA GLY A 45 20.01 -14.88 -1.87
C GLY A 45 19.98 -14.75 -3.39
N ASP A 46 20.09 -15.87 -4.08
CA ASP A 46 20.17 -15.91 -5.54
C ASP A 46 18.86 -15.55 -6.23
N ARG A 47 18.95 -15.18 -7.52
CA ARG A 47 17.79 -15.01 -8.38
C ARG A 47 17.05 -16.35 -8.54
N GLY A 48 15.72 -16.30 -8.56
CA GLY A 48 14.89 -17.51 -8.73
C GLY A 48 14.55 -18.24 -7.43
N THR A 49 14.99 -17.74 -6.27
CA THR A 49 14.62 -18.27 -4.95
C THR A 49 13.20 -17.89 -4.49
N GLY A 50 12.42 -17.16 -5.29
CA GLY A 50 11.02 -16.85 -4.96
C GLY A 50 10.82 -15.80 -3.88
N LYS A 51 11.83 -14.98 -3.53
CA LYS A 51 11.73 -13.92 -2.50
C LYS A 51 10.48 -13.04 -2.66
N SER A 52 10.29 -12.44 -3.83
CA SER A 52 9.13 -11.58 -4.09
C SER A 52 7.82 -12.38 -4.16
N THR A 53 7.87 -13.67 -4.47
CA THR A 53 6.69 -14.55 -4.44
C THR A 53 6.21 -14.75 -3.01
N THR A 54 7.13 -15.01 -2.08
CA THR A 54 6.81 -15.15 -0.65
C THR A 54 6.23 -13.87 -0.05
N ILE A 55 6.75 -12.69 -0.45
CA ILE A 55 6.22 -11.39 -0.01
C ILE A 55 4.79 -11.16 -0.53
N ARG A 56 4.52 -11.48 -1.80
CA ARG A 56 3.15 -11.38 -2.35
C ARG A 56 2.19 -12.36 -1.66
N ALA A 57 2.67 -13.56 -1.39
CA ALA A 57 1.88 -14.60 -0.72
C ALA A 57 1.46 -14.22 0.70
N ILE A 58 2.33 -13.55 1.47
CA ILE A 58 1.97 -13.09 2.81
C ILE A 58 1.01 -11.89 2.75
N ALA A 59 1.18 -10.96 1.79
CA ALA A 59 0.27 -9.83 1.62
C ALA A 59 -1.15 -10.28 1.26
N ASP A 60 -1.29 -11.29 0.40
CA ASP A 60 -2.59 -11.87 0.02
C ASP A 60 -3.22 -12.72 1.13
N LEU A 61 -2.42 -13.26 2.05
CA LEU A 61 -2.91 -14.01 3.21
C LEU A 61 -3.53 -13.10 4.28
N LEU A 62 -3.11 -11.84 4.35
CA LEU A 62 -3.58 -10.92 5.38
C LEU A 62 -5.04 -10.49 5.14
N PRO A 63 -5.80 -10.23 6.22
CA PRO A 63 -7.17 -9.79 6.10
C PRO A 63 -7.24 -8.44 5.37
N GLU A 64 -8.37 -8.21 4.72
CA GLU A 64 -8.69 -6.91 4.15
C GLU A 64 -8.75 -5.85 5.26
N ILE A 65 -8.24 -4.67 4.96
CA ILE A 65 -8.22 -3.51 5.86
C ILE A 65 -9.37 -2.57 5.50
N GLU A 66 -9.99 -1.98 6.52
CA GLU A 66 -11.00 -0.94 6.33
C GLU A 66 -10.29 0.40 6.01
N VAL A 67 -10.61 0.99 4.87
CA VAL A 67 -10.01 2.23 4.39
C VAL A 67 -11.09 3.25 4.03
N VAL A 68 -10.78 4.54 4.22
CA VAL A 68 -11.63 5.62 3.72
C VAL A 68 -11.65 5.57 2.20
N LYS A 69 -12.85 5.59 1.63
CA LYS A 69 -13.04 5.55 0.18
C LYS A 69 -12.42 6.79 -0.48
N ASP A 70 -11.77 6.57 -1.62
CA ASP A 70 -11.08 7.60 -2.42
C ASP A 70 -9.91 8.31 -1.72
N ASP A 71 -9.41 7.80 -0.58
CA ASP A 71 -8.22 8.34 0.08
C ASP A 71 -6.92 7.74 -0.46
N PRO A 72 -6.00 8.55 -1.04
CA PRO A 72 -4.71 8.05 -1.55
C PRO A 72 -3.83 7.37 -0.50
N PHE A 73 -4.04 7.69 0.79
CA PHE A 73 -3.21 7.18 1.90
C PHE A 73 -3.78 5.94 2.58
N ASN A 74 -4.93 5.42 2.13
CA ASN A 74 -5.60 4.27 2.74
C ASN A 74 -5.86 4.44 4.25
N SER A 75 -6.25 5.66 4.67
CA SER A 75 -6.41 6.01 6.08
C SER A 75 -7.59 5.27 6.72
N HIS A 76 -7.42 4.87 7.99
CA HIS A 76 -8.48 4.25 8.79
C HIS A 76 -9.22 5.29 9.63
N LYS A 77 -10.56 5.21 9.73
CA LYS A 77 -11.43 6.17 10.47
C LYS A 77 -11.02 6.47 11.92
N SER A 78 -10.40 5.50 12.60
CA SER A 78 -10.04 5.62 14.01
C SER A 78 -8.66 6.24 14.28
N ASN A 79 -7.80 6.35 13.26
CA ASN A 79 -6.40 6.71 13.46
C ASN A 79 -6.06 8.10 12.88
N LEU A 80 -6.28 9.13 13.69
CA LEU A 80 -6.12 10.55 13.31
C LEU A 80 -4.67 10.96 13.00
N ASP A 81 -3.68 10.21 13.46
CA ASP A 81 -2.26 10.54 13.29
C ASP A 81 -1.71 10.13 11.92
N LEU A 82 -2.34 9.13 11.29
CA LEU A 82 -1.96 8.60 9.98
C LEU A 82 -2.88 9.07 8.84
N MET A 83 -3.86 9.94 9.15
CA MET A 83 -4.81 10.46 8.17
C MET A 83 -4.24 11.60 7.32
N GLY A 84 -4.64 11.63 6.05
CA GLY A 84 -4.52 12.81 5.21
C GLY A 84 -5.27 14.02 5.79
N ASN A 85 -4.80 15.24 5.50
CA ASN A 85 -5.39 16.48 6.01
C ASN A 85 -6.86 16.65 5.58
N GLU A 86 -7.21 16.19 4.39
CA GLU A 86 -8.56 16.28 3.82
C GLU A 86 -9.54 15.41 4.62
N VAL A 87 -9.22 14.11 4.76
CA VAL A 87 -9.99 13.15 5.56
C VAL A 87 -10.13 13.62 7.01
N LYS A 88 -9.04 14.13 7.59
CA LYS A 88 -9.04 14.65 8.97
C LYS A 88 -10.00 15.83 9.14
N THR A 89 -10.02 16.75 8.18
CA THR A 89 -10.90 17.93 8.21
C THR A 89 -12.37 17.51 8.05
N ALA A 90 -12.66 16.57 7.15
CA ALA A 90 -14.00 16.02 6.96
C ALA A 90 -14.54 15.34 8.23
N ILE A 91 -13.72 14.53 8.92
CA ILE A 91 -14.11 13.91 10.20
C ILE A 91 -14.35 14.98 11.29
N GLN A 92 -13.49 16.00 11.37
CA GLN A 92 -13.65 17.09 12.34
C GLN A 92 -14.92 17.92 12.09
N ASN A 93 -15.33 18.07 10.83
CA ASN A 93 -16.55 18.75 10.44
C ASN A 93 -17.82 17.89 10.65
N GLY A 94 -17.67 16.63 11.06
CA GLY A 94 -18.78 15.70 11.27
C GLY A 94 -19.37 15.12 9.98
N GLU A 95 -18.60 15.11 8.89
CA GLU A 95 -19.04 14.51 7.62
C GLU A 95 -19.06 12.98 7.71
N ILE A 96 -20.02 12.37 7.01
CA ILE A 96 -20.15 10.92 6.93
C ILE A 96 -19.18 10.42 5.86
N ILE A 97 -18.10 9.79 6.31
CA ILE A 97 -17.11 9.20 5.41
C ILE A 97 -17.47 7.74 5.13
N GLU A 98 -17.62 7.40 3.86
CA GLU A 98 -17.78 6.01 3.41
C GLU A 98 -16.46 5.24 3.58
N THR A 99 -16.54 3.98 4.01
CA THR A 99 -15.39 3.08 4.06
C THR A 99 -15.61 1.90 3.14
N GLU A 100 -14.50 1.35 2.65
CA GLU A 100 -14.46 0.12 1.89
C GLU A 100 -13.39 -0.83 2.46
N PHE A 101 -13.49 -2.11 2.12
CA PHE A 101 -12.48 -3.09 2.46
C PHE A 101 -11.53 -3.27 1.28
N LEU A 102 -10.24 -3.10 1.56
CA LEU A 102 -9.17 -3.22 0.57
C LEU A 102 -8.21 -4.32 1.00
N LYS A 103 -7.81 -5.18 0.06
CA LYS A 103 -6.68 -6.10 0.30
C LYS A 103 -5.40 -5.32 0.55
N LEU A 104 -4.51 -5.87 1.39
CA LEU A 104 -3.27 -5.21 1.76
C LEU A 104 -2.45 -4.81 0.51
N PRO A 105 -2.20 -3.52 0.28
CA PRO A 105 -1.49 -3.08 -0.92
C PRO A 105 -0.03 -3.49 -0.85
N MET A 106 0.46 -4.13 -1.91
CA MET A 106 1.86 -4.48 -2.07
C MET A 106 2.46 -3.64 -3.19
N VAL A 107 3.44 -2.81 -2.84
CA VAL A 107 4.10 -1.88 -3.78
C VAL A 107 5.53 -2.36 -4.03
N ASP A 108 5.86 -2.56 -5.30
CA ASP A 108 7.23 -2.87 -5.73
C ASP A 108 7.97 -1.58 -6.07
N LEU A 109 9.11 -1.33 -5.41
CA LEU A 109 9.97 -0.19 -5.72
C LEU A 109 11.02 -0.56 -6.79
N PRO A 110 10.95 -0.02 -8.02
CA PRO A 110 11.94 -0.33 -9.05
C PRO A 110 13.27 0.38 -8.78
N LEU A 111 14.37 -0.23 -9.23
CA LEU A 111 15.72 0.31 -9.02
C LEU A 111 15.93 1.72 -9.61
N GLY A 112 15.18 2.07 -10.66
CA GLY A 112 15.22 3.37 -11.31
C GLY A 112 14.16 4.36 -10.84
N ALA A 113 13.51 4.12 -9.69
CA ALA A 113 12.56 5.08 -9.13
C ALA A 113 13.28 6.39 -8.77
N THR A 114 12.77 7.51 -9.26
CA THR A 114 13.20 8.85 -8.82
C THR A 114 12.59 9.16 -7.47
N GLU A 115 13.25 10.00 -6.66
CA GLU A 115 12.73 10.46 -5.37
C GLU A 115 11.34 11.09 -5.51
N ASP A 116 11.15 11.88 -6.57
CA ASP A 116 9.86 12.47 -6.99
C ASP A 116 8.72 11.45 -7.14
N ARG A 117 9.02 10.21 -7.57
CA ARG A 117 8.05 9.12 -7.69
C ARG A 117 7.86 8.32 -6.39
N VAL A 118 8.67 8.56 -5.37
CA VAL A 118 8.56 7.85 -4.08
C VAL A 118 7.95 8.76 -3.04
N CYS A 119 8.42 10.01 -2.98
CA CYS A 119 7.98 11.02 -2.03
C CYS A 119 6.82 11.88 -2.56
N GLY A 120 6.56 11.83 -3.87
CA GLY A 120 5.69 12.77 -4.56
C GLY A 120 6.40 14.08 -4.90
N THR A 121 5.85 14.83 -5.86
CA THR A 121 6.44 16.08 -6.37
C THR A 121 5.47 17.25 -6.19
N ILE A 122 6.02 18.47 -6.09
CA ILE A 122 5.21 19.69 -6.10
C ILE A 122 5.26 20.27 -7.51
N ASP A 123 4.10 20.51 -8.12
CA ASP A 123 3.99 21.20 -9.41
C ASP A 123 4.21 22.71 -9.21
N ILE A 124 5.45 23.14 -9.46
CA ILE A 124 5.90 24.52 -9.26
C ILE A 124 5.21 25.48 -10.22
N GLU A 125 4.87 25.05 -11.45
CA GLU A 125 4.24 25.91 -12.45
C GLU A 125 2.81 26.27 -12.05
N LYS A 126 2.03 25.29 -11.57
CA LYS A 126 0.70 25.54 -11.00
C LYS A 126 0.77 26.34 -9.69
N ALA A 127 1.75 26.06 -8.84
CA ALA A 127 1.93 26.80 -7.59
C ALA A 127 2.24 28.29 -7.81
N LEU A 128 3.00 28.63 -8.85
CA LEU A 128 3.34 30.02 -9.18
C LEU A 128 2.24 30.74 -9.97
N THR A 129 1.52 30.02 -10.84
CA THR A 129 0.53 30.63 -11.74
C THR A 129 -0.85 30.77 -11.10
N GLU A 130 -1.30 29.73 -10.37
CA GLU A 130 -2.63 29.67 -9.75
C GLU A 130 -2.58 29.95 -8.24
N GLY A 131 -1.39 29.94 -7.62
CA GLY A 131 -1.24 30.10 -6.17
C GLY A 131 -1.70 28.88 -5.36
N ILE A 132 -2.01 27.76 -6.04
CA ILE A 132 -2.53 26.54 -5.44
C ILE A 132 -1.38 25.54 -5.29
N LYS A 133 -1.20 24.99 -4.09
CA LYS A 133 -0.22 23.91 -3.84
C LYS A 133 -0.72 22.61 -4.47
N ALA A 134 -0.38 22.40 -5.74
CA ALA A 134 -0.64 21.14 -6.43
C ALA A 134 0.47 20.13 -6.07
N PHE A 135 0.13 19.14 -5.25
CA PHE A 135 0.99 18.02 -4.91
C PHE A 135 0.58 16.83 -5.78
N GLU A 136 1.53 16.24 -6.50
CA GLU A 136 1.33 14.99 -7.22
C GLU A 136 1.84 13.83 -6.36
N PRO A 137 0.96 12.94 -5.86
CA PRO A 137 1.38 11.76 -5.12
C PRO A 137 2.20 10.83 -6.02
N GLY A 138 3.29 10.28 -5.47
CA GLY A 138 4.22 9.37 -6.13
C GLY A 138 3.71 7.94 -6.27
#